data_AF-A0A4Q9GG36-F1
#
_entry.id   AF-A0A4Q9GG36-F1
#
_cell.length_a   1.000
_cell.length_b   1.000
_cell.length_c   1.000
_cell.angle_alpha   90.00
_cell.angle_beta   90.00
_cell.angle_gamma   90.00
#
_symmetry.space_group_name_H-M   'P 1'
#
loop_
_entity.id
_entity.type
_entity.pdbx_description
1 polymer ?
#
loop_
_entity_poly.entity_id
_entity_poly.type
_entity_poly.pdbx_seq_one_letter_code
_entity_poly.pdbx_strand_id
1 'polypeptide(L)'
;MRRTLSCLLLLSIASPALAAPKSFEVATKVGRSNVKMRIALHPQADKCSPKQIDLLKAKALKEGSEHIRAHLAEVTARAKTDASGPKEFFGLGYLGGCPADGGAWIAFPAQGPNRAVARFSPGEGWSPMAPL
;
A
#
# COMPACT_ATOMS: atom_id res chain seq x y z
N MET A 1 -40.05 11.24 52.35
CA MET A 1 -38.59 11.09 52.56
C MET A 1 -37.93 10.73 51.25
N ARG A 2 -37.01 11.58 50.78
CA ARG A 2 -36.24 11.45 49.53
C ARG A 2 -35.08 10.48 49.72
N ARG A 3 -34.91 9.45 48.88
CA ARG A 3 -33.61 8.83 48.53
C ARG A 3 -33.71 8.16 47.16
N THR A 4 -33.57 8.93 46.09
CA THR A 4 -33.40 8.38 44.74
C THR A 4 -31.93 8.01 44.51
N LEU A 5 -31.76 6.83 43.92
CA LEU A 5 -30.53 6.08 43.74
C LEU A 5 -29.45 6.84 42.96
N SER A 6 -28.22 6.78 43.48
CA SER A 6 -27.01 6.82 42.65
C SER A 6 -26.61 5.39 42.30
N CYS A 7 -26.60 5.07 41.02
CA CYS A 7 -25.71 4.06 40.45
C CYS A 7 -25.20 4.60 39.13
N LEU A 8 -24.03 5.25 39.21
CA LEU A 8 -23.13 5.44 38.07
C LEU A 8 -22.87 4.06 37.45
N LEU A 9 -23.35 3.84 36.23
CA LEU A 9 -22.97 2.68 35.42
C LEU A 9 -22.35 3.19 34.12
N LEU A 10 -21.03 3.34 34.21
CA LEU A 10 -20.04 2.94 33.21
C LEU A 10 -20.40 3.23 31.75
N LEU A 11 -20.07 4.45 31.32
CA LEU A 11 -19.79 4.77 29.93
C LEU A 11 -18.67 3.86 29.42
N SER A 12 -19.07 2.77 28.78
CA SER A 12 -18.18 1.91 28.03
C SER A 12 -17.66 2.72 26.84
N ILE A 13 -16.44 3.23 26.97
CA ILE A 13 -15.61 3.71 25.88
C ILE A 13 -15.39 2.53 24.94
N ALA A 14 -16.31 2.34 23.99
CA ALA A 14 -16.08 1.54 22.82
C ALA A 14 -14.88 2.18 22.11
N SER A 15 -13.71 1.56 22.23
CA SER A 15 -12.54 1.96 21.45
C SER A 15 -12.95 2.01 19.99
N PRO A 16 -12.66 3.09 19.24
CA PRO A 16 -12.99 3.14 17.83
C PRO A 16 -12.24 1.99 17.16
N ALA A 17 -12.99 0.99 16.69
CA ALA A 17 -12.45 -0.03 15.80
C ALA A 17 -11.96 0.70 14.56
N LEU A 18 -10.64 0.93 14.50
CA LEU A 18 -10.01 1.58 13.38
C LEU A 18 -10.24 0.68 12.16
N ALA A 19 -11.15 1.08 11.27
CA ALA A 19 -11.43 0.34 10.05
C ALA A 19 -10.12 0.14 9.27
N ALA A 20 -9.88 -1.08 8.80
CA ALA A 20 -8.69 -1.36 8.00
C ALA A 20 -8.64 -0.42 6.78
N PRO A 21 -7.47 0.16 6.46
CA PRO A 21 -7.36 1.10 5.36
C PRO A 21 -7.58 0.40 4.02
N LYS A 22 -8.47 0.92 3.17
CA LYS A 22 -8.73 0.38 1.82
C LYS A 22 -7.49 0.34 0.93
N SER A 23 -6.53 1.24 1.17
CA SER A 23 -5.21 1.22 0.54
C SER A 23 -4.17 1.93 1.40
N PHE A 24 -2.90 1.59 1.20
CA PHE A 24 -1.75 2.25 1.80
C PHE A 24 -0.58 2.34 0.81
N GLU A 25 0.31 3.31 1.04
CA GLU A 25 1.54 3.49 0.27
C GLU A 25 2.75 3.15 1.12
N VAL A 26 3.78 2.58 0.49
CA VAL A 26 5.12 2.40 1.07
C VAL A 26 6.15 2.90 0.07
N ALA A 27 7.23 3.48 0.55
CA ALA A 27 8.28 4.03 -0.29
C ALA A 27 9.65 3.47 0.11
N THR A 28 10.55 3.38 -0.85
CA THR A 28 11.93 2.92 -0.66
C THR A 28 12.86 3.54 -1.69
N LYS A 29 14.16 3.28 -1.57
CA LYS A 29 15.16 3.63 -2.57
C LYS A 29 15.79 2.39 -3.18
N VAL A 30 16.03 2.46 -4.48
CA VAL A 30 16.84 1.48 -5.22
C VAL A 30 18.00 2.22 -5.86
N GLY A 31 19.19 2.07 -5.27
CA GLY A 31 20.31 2.95 -5.59
C GLY A 31 19.96 4.40 -5.26
N ARG A 32 19.97 5.28 -6.27
CA ARG A 32 19.59 6.70 -6.13
C ARG A 32 18.12 6.98 -6.44
N SER A 33 17.42 6.01 -7.03
CA SER A 33 16.05 6.16 -7.49
C SER A 33 15.05 6.03 -6.35
N ASN A 34 14.11 6.96 -6.26
CA ASN A 34 12.98 6.85 -5.35
C ASN A 34 11.95 5.89 -5.95
N VAL A 35 11.39 5.00 -5.12
CA VAL A 35 10.36 4.03 -5.52
C VAL A 35 9.20 4.13 -4.55
N LYS A 36 7.97 4.10 -5.07
CA LYS A 36 6.74 4.13 -4.30
C LYS A 36 5.84 2.98 -4.72
N MET A 37 5.34 2.22 -3.75
CA MET A 37 4.41 1.11 -3.95
C MET A 37 3.07 1.48 -3.33
N ARG A 38 1.99 1.28 -4.08
CA ARG A 38 0.62 1.43 -3.58
C ARG A 38 0.00 0.05 -3.47
N ILE A 39 -0.48 -0.28 -2.28
CA ILE A 39 -1.19 -1.52 -2.00
C ILE A 39 -2.64 -1.16 -1.71
N ALA A 40 -3.59 -1.78 -2.38
CA ALA A 40 -4.97 -1.75 -1.95
C ALA A 40 -5.41 -3.12 -1.49
N LEU A 41 -6.27 -3.11 -0.48
CA LEU A 41 -6.80 -4.30 0.11
C LEU A 41 -8.04 -4.73 -0.66
N HIS A 42 -8.06 -5.99 -1.05
CA HIS A 42 -9.24 -6.61 -1.61
C HIS A 42 -10.43 -6.47 -0.63
N PRO A 43 -11.66 -6.18 -1.06
CA PRO A 43 -12.80 -6.07 -0.14
C PRO A 43 -13.07 -7.37 0.65
N GLN A 44 -12.80 -8.55 0.08
CA GLN A 44 -12.91 -9.79 0.86
C GLN A 44 -11.79 -9.97 1.89
N ALA A 45 -10.82 -9.04 1.94
CA ALA A 45 -9.75 -8.97 2.93
C ALA A 45 -10.02 -7.97 4.06
N ASP A 46 -11.28 -7.59 4.29
CA ASP A 46 -11.78 -6.66 5.34
C ASP A 46 -11.35 -6.98 6.79
N LYS A 47 -10.55 -8.04 7.00
CA LYS A 47 -10.10 -8.53 8.31
C LYS A 47 -8.59 -8.54 8.49
N CYS A 48 -7.81 -7.85 7.63
CA CYS A 48 -6.38 -7.73 7.85
C CYS A 48 -6.09 -7.11 9.22
N SER A 49 -5.49 -7.89 10.12
CA SER A 49 -4.96 -7.40 11.38
C SER A 49 -3.76 -6.46 11.14
N PRO A 50 -3.43 -5.56 12.08
CA PRO A 50 -2.25 -4.69 11.96
C PRO A 50 -0.95 -5.45 11.62
N LYS A 51 -0.75 -6.63 12.23
CA LYS A 51 0.39 -7.49 11.94
C LYS A 51 0.41 -7.96 10.49
N GLN A 52 -0.74 -8.31 9.92
CA GLN A 52 -0.84 -8.71 8.52
C GLN A 52 -0.60 -7.52 7.58
N ILE A 53 -1.10 -6.33 7.92
CA ILE A 53 -0.79 -5.12 7.17
C ILE A 53 0.72 -4.87 7.11
N ASP A 54 1.43 -5.03 8.22
CA ASP A 54 2.89 -4.85 8.23
C ASP A 54 3.62 -5.91 7.41
N LEU A 55 3.13 -7.16 7.39
CA LEU A 55 3.63 -8.19 6.49
C LEU A 55 3.39 -7.83 5.01
N LEU A 56 2.22 -7.29 4.66
CA LEU A 56 1.93 -6.82 3.30
C LEU A 56 2.87 -5.69 2.89
N LYS A 57 3.12 -4.72 3.78
CA LYS A 57 4.10 -3.64 3.56
C LYS A 57 5.50 -4.18 3.30
N ALA A 58 5.98 -5.09 4.15
CA ALA A 58 7.30 -5.69 4.02
C ALA A 58 7.44 -6.48 2.71
N LYS A 59 6.42 -7.25 2.34
CA LYS A 59 6.39 -8.02 1.09
C LYS A 59 6.41 -7.09 -0.13
N ALA A 60 5.59 -6.03 -0.12
CA ALA A 60 5.56 -5.04 -1.21
C ALA A 60 6.89 -4.29 -1.34
N LEU A 61 7.56 -3.97 -0.22
CA LEU A 61 8.90 -3.38 -0.21
C LEU A 61 9.93 -4.30 -0.86
N LYS A 62 9.94 -5.57 -0.46
CA LYS A 62 10.86 -6.57 -1.00
C LYS A 62 10.64 -6.74 -2.50
N GLU A 63 9.44 -7.15 -2.90
CA GLU A 63 9.12 -7.46 -4.31
C GLU A 63 9.24 -6.22 -5.20
N GLY A 64 8.79 -5.05 -4.73
CA GLY A 64 8.86 -3.82 -5.52
C GLY A 64 10.29 -3.33 -5.72
N SER A 65 11.13 -3.40 -4.69
CA SER A 65 12.53 -3.01 -4.81
C SER A 65 13.34 -3.98 -5.68
N GLU A 66 13.09 -5.29 -5.58
CA GLU A 66 13.70 -6.31 -6.43
C GLU A 66 13.29 -6.11 -7.89
N HIS A 67 12.00 -5.83 -8.16
CA HIS A 67 11.50 -5.57 -9.50
C HIS A 67 12.16 -4.35 -10.14
N ILE A 68 12.20 -3.20 -9.44
CA ILE A 68 12.86 -2.00 -9.96
C ILE A 68 14.36 -2.22 -10.12
N ARG A 69 15.02 -2.93 -9.20
CA ARG A 69 16.46 -3.22 -9.33
C ARG A 69 16.76 -4.03 -10.59
N ALA A 70 15.96 -5.05 -10.87
CA ALA A 70 16.13 -5.90 -12.05
C ALA A 70 15.88 -5.16 -13.38
N HIS A 71 15.00 -4.14 -13.38
CA HIS A 71 14.59 -3.41 -14.58
C HIS A 71 15.07 -1.96 -14.59
N LEU A 72 16.05 -1.59 -13.75
CA LEU A 72 16.40 -0.19 -13.48
C LEU A 72 16.78 0.56 -14.75
N ALA A 73 17.61 -0.06 -15.60
CA ALA A 73 18.03 0.53 -16.87
C ALA A 73 16.84 0.79 -17.82
N GLU A 74 15.91 -0.16 -17.91
CA GLU A 74 14.72 -0.05 -18.76
C GLU A 74 13.79 1.07 -18.26
N VAL A 75 13.49 1.08 -16.95
CA VAL A 75 12.56 2.09 -16.38
C VAL A 75 13.16 3.48 -16.44
N THR A 76 14.47 3.63 -16.24
CA THR A 76 15.18 4.92 -16.39
C THR A 76 15.19 5.39 -17.84
N ALA A 77 15.47 4.49 -18.80
CA ALA A 77 15.46 4.82 -20.22
C ALA A 77 14.07 5.26 -20.70
N ARG A 78 13.03 4.54 -20.29
CA ARG A 78 11.63 4.86 -20.62
C ARG A 78 11.16 6.15 -19.97
N ALA A 79 11.51 6.37 -18.70
CA ALA A 79 11.09 7.57 -17.95
C ALA A 79 11.97 8.79 -18.25
N LYS A 80 13.11 8.61 -18.93
CA LYS A 80 14.13 9.64 -19.18
C LYS A 80 14.60 10.36 -17.89
N THR A 81 14.58 9.64 -16.78
CA THR A 81 14.93 10.11 -15.44
C THR A 81 15.31 8.91 -14.58
N ASP A 82 16.26 9.10 -13.66
CA ASP A 82 16.56 8.11 -12.62
C ASP A 82 15.66 8.26 -11.39
N ALA A 83 14.66 9.15 -11.45
CA ALA A 83 13.70 9.41 -10.40
C ALA A 83 14.36 9.73 -9.03
N SER A 84 15.52 10.39 -9.05
CA SER A 84 16.27 10.77 -7.85
C SER A 84 15.86 12.13 -7.29
N GLY A 85 15.10 12.92 -8.06
CA GLY A 85 14.59 14.22 -7.63
C GLY A 85 13.65 14.15 -6.42
N PRO A 86 13.50 15.24 -5.64
CA PRO A 86 12.76 15.24 -4.38
C PRO A 86 11.26 14.94 -4.51
N LYS A 87 10.71 15.06 -5.72
CA LYS A 87 9.29 14.77 -6.04
C LYS A 87 9.14 13.67 -7.09
N GLU A 88 10.24 13.04 -7.46
CA GLU A 88 10.28 12.00 -8.48
C GLU A 88 10.24 10.62 -7.84
N PHE A 89 9.57 9.67 -8.48
CA PHE A 89 9.59 8.27 -8.06
C PHE A 89 9.15 7.34 -9.19
N PHE A 90 9.60 6.09 -9.14
CA PHE A 90 9.00 4.98 -9.87
C PHE A 90 7.84 4.39 -9.06
N GLY A 91 6.65 4.34 -9.63
CA GLY A 91 5.43 3.91 -8.93
C GLY A 91 4.99 2.50 -9.31
N LEU A 92 4.77 1.59 -8.34
CA LEU A 92 4.26 0.21 -8.55
C LEU A 92 2.95 -0.04 -7.79
N GLY A 93 2.00 -0.75 -8.39
CA GLY A 93 0.73 -1.13 -7.74
C GLY A 93 0.71 -2.57 -7.28
N TYR A 94 -0.07 -2.87 -6.24
CA TYR A 94 -0.32 -4.22 -5.73
C TYR A 94 -1.75 -4.34 -5.20
N LEU A 95 -2.40 -5.48 -5.47
CA LEU A 95 -3.58 -5.92 -4.74
C LEU A 95 -3.11 -6.80 -3.57
N GLY A 96 -3.54 -6.48 -2.36
CA GLY A 96 -3.22 -7.24 -1.15
C GLY A 96 -4.46 -7.88 -0.54
N GLY A 97 -4.26 -8.97 0.19
CA GLY A 97 -5.34 -9.60 0.93
C GLY A 97 -4.87 -10.43 2.13
N CYS A 98 -5.81 -10.69 3.04
CA CYS A 98 -5.64 -11.52 4.23
C CYS A 98 -6.83 -12.50 4.27
N PRO A 99 -6.74 -13.64 3.56
CA PRO A 99 -7.81 -14.61 3.50
C PRO A 99 -7.95 -15.32 4.86
N ALA A 100 -9.14 -15.87 5.11
CA ALA A 100 -9.50 -16.45 6.40
C ALA A 100 -8.70 -17.72 6.75
N ASP A 101 -8.18 -18.42 5.75
CA ASP A 101 -7.35 -19.64 5.84
C ASP A 101 -5.87 -19.36 6.16
N GLY A 102 -5.47 -18.08 6.21
CA GLY A 102 -4.22 -17.66 6.82
C GLY A 102 -3.09 -17.42 5.81
N GLY A 103 -2.80 -16.14 5.57
CA GLY A 103 -1.57 -15.69 4.95
C GLY A 103 -1.73 -14.34 4.26
N ALA A 104 -0.98 -13.32 4.69
CA ALA A 104 -0.92 -12.06 3.96
C ALA A 104 -0.35 -12.31 2.56
N TRP A 105 -1.11 -12.00 1.51
CA TRP A 105 -0.65 -12.11 0.13
C TRP A 105 -0.71 -10.75 -0.57
N ILE A 106 0.23 -10.54 -1.48
CA ILE A 106 0.16 -9.46 -2.46
C ILE A 106 0.22 -10.12 -3.84
N ALA A 107 -0.49 -9.54 -4.77
CA ALA A 107 -0.38 -9.79 -6.19
C ALA A 107 -0.07 -8.46 -6.86
N PHE A 108 0.90 -8.41 -7.75
CA PHE A 108 0.93 -7.34 -8.74
C PHE A 108 -0.43 -7.31 -9.45
N PRO A 109 -1.01 -6.14 -9.75
CA PRO A 109 -2.28 -6.04 -10.46
C PRO A 109 -2.17 -6.86 -11.74
N ALA A 110 -2.89 -7.99 -11.70
CA ALA A 110 -3.01 -9.08 -12.66
C ALA A 110 -1.71 -9.52 -13.37
N GLN A 111 -1.42 -10.81 -13.35
CA GLN A 111 -0.59 -11.48 -14.36
C GLN A 111 -1.30 -11.46 -15.75
N GLY A 112 -1.71 -10.28 -16.21
CA GLY A 112 -2.36 -10.03 -17.49
C GLY A 112 -1.39 -9.39 -18.48
N PRO A 113 -1.72 -9.40 -19.79
CA PRO A 113 -0.84 -8.93 -20.87
C PRO A 113 -0.46 -7.44 -20.76
N ASN A 114 -1.21 -6.66 -19.95
CA ASN A 114 -0.95 -5.24 -19.69
C ASN A 114 -0.56 -5.04 -18.21
N ARG A 115 0.74 -5.25 -17.92
CA ARG A 115 1.44 -5.00 -16.64
C ARG A 115 1.45 -3.50 -16.30
N ALA A 116 0.30 -2.89 -16.06
CA ALA A 116 0.21 -1.43 -15.94
C ALA A 116 0.79 -0.94 -14.60
N VAL A 117 2.04 -0.47 -14.68
CA VAL A 117 2.81 0.27 -13.67
C VAL A 117 2.84 1.74 -14.11
N ALA A 118 2.44 2.70 -13.26
CA ALA A 118 2.88 4.12 -13.35
C ALA A 118 2.44 4.96 -12.11
N ARG A 119 3.26 5.88 -11.57
CA ARG A 119 3.34 7.27 -12.06
C ARG A 119 4.61 7.95 -11.59
N PHE A 120 5.31 8.62 -12.50
CA PHE A 120 6.33 9.65 -12.24
C PHE A 120 5.73 11.05 -12.48
N SER A 121 6.22 12.16 -11.89
CA SER A 121 6.06 13.54 -12.46
C SER A 121 6.59 14.64 -11.52
N PRO A 122 7.54 15.49 -11.96
CA PRO A 122 7.19 16.92 -12.11
C PRO A 122 7.43 17.45 -13.54
N GLY A 123 6.36 17.95 -14.18
CA GLY A 123 6.25 18.19 -15.64
C GLY A 123 5.05 17.48 -16.30
N GLU A 124 4.31 16.68 -15.51
CA GLU A 124 3.17 15.83 -15.90
C GLU A 124 3.53 14.63 -16.78
N GLY A 125 4.19 13.61 -16.23
CA GLY A 125 3.91 12.28 -16.79
C GLY A 125 4.95 11.20 -16.53
N TRP A 126 4.58 10.17 -15.79
CA TRP A 126 3.66 9.13 -16.25
C TRP A 126 2.48 9.04 -15.28
N SER A 127 1.26 8.73 -15.72
CA SER A 127 0.06 8.32 -14.95
C SER A 127 -0.43 6.99 -15.52
N PRO A 128 -1.22 6.14 -14.83
CA PRO A 128 -1.89 6.33 -13.55
C PRO A 128 -1.51 5.29 -12.48
N MET A 129 -1.78 5.64 -11.22
CA MET A 129 -2.23 4.64 -10.26
C MET A 129 -3.45 5.13 -9.47
N ALA A 130 -4.63 4.87 -10.02
CA ALA A 130 -5.85 4.43 -9.34
C ALA A 130 -6.80 3.82 -10.40
N PRO A 131 -7.70 2.88 -10.07
CA PRO A 131 -7.93 2.26 -8.76
C PRO A 131 -7.48 0.80 -8.71
N LEU A 132 -7.28 0.32 -7.49
CA LEU A 132 -7.38 -1.10 -7.17
C LEU A 132 -8.78 -1.34 -6.63
#